data_AF-A0A7X7KQ29-F1
#
_entry.id   AF-A0A7X7KQ29-F1
#
_cell.length_a   1.000
_cell.length_b   1.000
_cell.length_c   1.000
_cell.angle_alpha   90.00
_cell.angle_beta   90.00
_cell.angle_gamma   90.00
#
_symmetry.space_group_name_H-M   'P 1'
#
loop_
_entity.id
_entity.type
_entity.pdbx_description
1 polymer ?
#
loop_
_entity_poly.entity_id
_entity_poly.type
_entity_poly.pdbx_seq_one_letter_code
_entity_poly.pdbx_strand_id
1 'polypeptide(L)'
;MTTMQELRLRTAAAGRNAVRVFRLPAEWQVGVYPADWGPALTPAQVRRAFAGSPRTAPIAVAARGARSAVIVVDDFRRPTPVECLCLEVLDQLEEAGVPRQRVTIITGGGAHRVQPRLERRRLGAALEGIGAWVIHDAFSPEVCYVGLTSGGTPVL
;
A
#
# COMPACT_ATOMS: atom_id res chain seq x y z
N MET A 1 31.09 -13.68 36.45
CA MET A 1 29.99 -13.89 35.48
C MET A 1 29.61 -12.52 34.96
N THR A 2 29.66 -12.29 33.65
CA THR A 2 29.28 -10.99 33.07
C THR A 2 27.77 -10.83 33.17
N THR A 3 27.31 -9.82 33.92
CA THR A 3 25.89 -9.47 34.04
C THR A 3 25.35 -9.03 32.68
N MET A 4 24.15 -9.48 32.31
CA MET A 4 23.48 -9.12 31.06
C MET A 4 22.12 -8.47 31.36
N GLN A 5 21.70 -7.55 30.49
CA GLN A 5 20.36 -7.00 30.43
C GLN A 5 19.59 -7.58 29.24
N GLU A 6 18.27 -7.77 29.38
CA GLU A 6 17.40 -8.22 28.30
C GLU A 6 16.61 -7.06 27.69
N LEU A 7 16.74 -6.91 26.37
CA LEU A 7 15.99 -5.93 25.58
C LEU A 7 14.99 -6.66 24.67
N ARG A 8 13.70 -6.34 24.80
CA ARG A 8 12.63 -6.92 23.97
C ARG A 8 12.20 -5.90 22.91
N LEU A 9 12.46 -6.20 21.64
CA LEU A 9 12.11 -5.32 20.52
C LEU A 9 11.11 -5.98 19.58
N ARG A 10 10.15 -5.20 19.08
CA ARG A 10 9.33 -5.59 17.94
C ARG A 10 10.17 -5.45 16.67
N THR A 11 10.30 -6.54 15.94
CA THR A 11 11.05 -6.63 14.67
C THR A 11 10.11 -6.99 13.52
N ALA A 12 10.59 -6.81 12.28
CA ALA A 12 9.89 -7.18 11.06
C ALA A 12 8.48 -6.59 10.95
N ALA A 13 8.35 -5.30 11.32
CA ALA A 13 7.12 -4.49 11.36
C ALA A 13 6.33 -4.41 10.03
N ALA A 14 6.84 -5.03 8.96
CA ALA A 14 6.32 -5.04 7.60
C ALA A 14 5.86 -6.44 7.17
N GLY A 15 5.01 -7.08 7.98
CA GLY A 15 4.32 -8.34 7.62
C GLY A 15 4.83 -9.62 8.28
N ARG A 16 5.86 -9.54 9.14
CA ARG A 16 6.32 -10.68 9.97
C ARG A 16 6.57 -10.26 11.42
N ASN A 17 5.69 -9.38 11.91
CA ASN A 17 5.80 -8.76 13.22
C ASN A 17 6.10 -9.79 14.29
N ALA A 18 7.25 -9.64 14.97
CA ALA A 18 7.63 -10.55 16.02
C ALA A 18 8.42 -9.84 17.10
N VAL A 19 8.20 -10.24 18.35
CA VAL A 19 9.05 -9.81 19.46
C VAL A 19 10.32 -10.66 19.45
N ARG A 20 11.45 -9.99 19.57
CA ARG A 20 12.78 -10.61 19.69
C ARG A 20 13.42 -10.14 20.98
N VAL A 21 14.11 -11.05 21.64
CA VAL A 21 14.86 -10.79 22.87
C VAL A 21 16.34 -10.68 22.51
N PHE A 22 16.95 -9.57 22.87
CA PHE A 22 18.37 -9.31 22.71
C PHE A 22 19.00 -9.31 24.11
N ARG A 23 20.10 -10.04 24.28
CA ARG A 23 20.88 -10.02 25.52
C ARG A 23 22.09 -9.13 25.31
N LEU A 24 22.19 -8.08 26.12
CA LEU A 24 23.21 -7.05 26.00
C LEU A 24 24.02 -7.01 27.31
N PRO A 25 25.28 -6.56 27.30
CA PRO A 25 26.03 -6.33 28.53
C PRO A 25 25.30 -5.37 29.47
N ALA A 26 25.30 -5.64 30.77
CA ALA A 26 24.54 -4.83 31.74
C ALA A 26 25.06 -3.39 31.88
N GLU A 27 26.32 -3.14 31.55
CA GLU A 27 26.96 -1.83 31.59
C GLU A 27 26.56 -0.90 30.43
N TRP A 28 25.89 -1.41 29.40
CA TRP A 28 25.44 -0.60 28.27
C TRP A 28 24.25 0.28 28.67
N GLN A 29 24.33 1.57 28.32
CA GLN A 29 23.16 2.45 28.35
C GLN A 29 22.40 2.31 27.04
N VAL A 30 21.18 1.78 27.12
CA VAL A 30 20.37 1.46 25.94
C VAL A 30 19.11 2.32 25.92
N GLY A 31 18.93 3.10 24.84
CA GLY A 31 17.70 3.83 24.57
C GLY A 31 16.88 3.16 23.46
N VAL A 32 15.58 2.97 23.67
CA VAL A 32 14.65 2.50 22.64
C VAL A 32 13.70 3.63 22.28
N TYR A 33 13.67 4.00 21.00
CA TYR A 33 12.82 5.06 20.47
C TYR A 33 11.82 4.45 19.50
N PRO A 34 10.76 3.77 19.99
CA PRO A 34 9.76 3.22 19.11
C PRO A 34 8.96 4.36 18.48
N ALA A 35 8.62 4.20 17.20
CA ALA A 35 7.66 5.09 16.59
C ALA A 35 6.26 4.83 17.14
N ASP A 36 5.56 5.89 17.53
CA ASP A 36 4.19 5.83 18.07
C ASP A 36 3.18 5.94 16.92
N TRP A 37 2.91 4.80 16.28
CA TRP A 37 1.95 4.71 15.17
C TRP A 37 0.51 4.44 15.62
N GLY A 38 0.27 4.28 16.92
CA GLY A 38 -0.99 3.75 17.43
C GLY A 38 -1.29 2.30 17.03
N PRO A 39 -2.47 1.77 17.39
CA PRO A 39 -2.88 0.42 17.01
C PRO A 39 -3.24 0.34 15.52
N ALA A 40 -3.07 -0.85 14.94
CA ALA A 40 -3.54 -1.12 13.58
C ALA A 40 -5.07 -0.93 13.49
N LEU A 41 -5.52 -0.34 12.38
CA LEU A 41 -6.95 -0.19 12.11
C LEU A 41 -7.60 -1.56 11.89
N THR A 42 -8.79 -1.73 12.46
CA THR A 42 -9.66 -2.87 12.16
C THR A 42 -10.28 -2.73 10.77
N PRO A 43 -10.75 -3.83 10.14
CA PRO A 43 -11.47 -3.74 8.87
C PRO A 43 -12.65 -2.76 8.90
N ALA A 44 -13.43 -2.73 9.99
CA ALA A 44 -14.54 -1.79 10.14
C ALA A 44 -14.09 -0.32 10.19
N GLN A 45 -12.94 -0.03 10.82
CA GLN A 45 -12.38 1.32 10.84
C GLN A 45 -11.87 1.75 9.47
N VAL A 46 -11.26 0.82 8.70
CA VAL A 46 -10.86 1.07 7.31
C VAL A 46 -12.09 1.42 6.47
N ARG A 47 -13.14 0.60 6.50
CA ARG A 47 -14.40 0.88 5.79
C ARG A 47 -15.00 2.24 6.14
N ARG A 48 -15.03 2.56 7.45
CA ARG A 48 -15.53 3.86 7.92
C ARG A 48 -14.71 5.02 7.36
N ALA A 49 -13.39 4.89 7.30
CA ALA A 49 -12.52 5.92 6.73
C ALA A 49 -12.80 6.12 5.24
N PHE A 50 -13.05 5.04 4.52
CA PHE A 50 -13.40 5.05 3.10
C PHE A 50 -14.81 5.59 2.81
N ALA A 51 -15.76 5.41 3.73
CA ALA A 51 -17.13 5.94 3.62
C ALA A 51 -17.25 7.45 3.93
N GLY A 52 -16.21 8.07 4.51
CA GLY A 52 -16.28 9.46 4.96
C GLY A 52 -14.93 10.14 5.02
N SER A 53 -14.59 10.87 3.95
CA SER A 53 -13.48 11.82 3.92
C SER A 53 -14.01 13.25 4.12
N PRO A 54 -13.38 14.10 4.96
CA PRO A 54 -13.81 15.49 5.14
C PRO A 54 -13.65 16.36 3.88
N ARG A 55 -12.86 15.90 2.89
CA ARG A 55 -12.43 16.71 1.74
C ARG A 55 -12.99 16.23 0.41
N THR A 56 -13.50 15.01 0.34
CA THR A 56 -13.89 14.36 -0.91
C THR A 56 -15.13 13.52 -0.70
N ALA A 57 -15.96 13.43 -1.74
CA ALA A 57 -17.06 12.47 -1.75
C ALA A 57 -16.51 11.03 -1.67
N PRO A 58 -17.29 10.08 -1.11
CA PRO A 58 -16.97 8.66 -1.19
C PRO A 58 -16.82 8.20 -2.64
N ILE A 59 -16.04 7.14 -2.86
CA ILE A 59 -15.78 6.60 -4.21
C ILE A 59 -17.10 6.15 -4.87
N ALA A 60 -18.00 5.54 -4.09
CA ALA A 60 -19.34 5.14 -4.53
C ALA A 60 -20.20 6.30 -5.09
N VAL A 61 -19.89 7.54 -4.71
CA VAL A 61 -20.55 8.74 -5.21
C VAL A 61 -19.76 9.35 -6.37
N ALA A 62 -18.44 9.53 -6.19
CA ALA A 62 -17.57 10.19 -7.16
C ALA A 62 -17.46 9.43 -8.49
N ALA A 63 -17.59 8.09 -8.47
CA ALA A 63 -17.46 7.24 -9.64
C ALA A 63 -18.78 7.00 -10.39
N ARG A 64 -19.91 7.57 -9.96
CA ARG A 64 -21.21 7.36 -10.64
C ARG A 64 -21.15 7.82 -12.08
N GLY A 65 -21.58 6.94 -12.99
CA GLY A 65 -21.54 7.20 -14.44
C GLY A 65 -20.15 7.03 -15.06
N ALA A 66 -19.12 6.69 -14.29
CA ALA A 66 -17.84 6.31 -14.83
C ALA A 66 -17.96 5.01 -15.63
N ARG A 67 -17.21 4.93 -16.75
CA ARG A 67 -17.19 3.73 -17.59
C ARG A 67 -16.18 2.70 -17.11
N SER A 68 -15.09 3.16 -16.50
CA SER A 68 -13.95 2.38 -16.01
C SER A 68 -13.24 3.15 -14.90
N ALA A 69 -12.36 2.47 -14.18
CA ALA A 69 -11.53 3.07 -13.14
C ALA A 69 -10.10 2.52 -13.17
N VAL A 70 -9.15 3.31 -12.67
CA VAL A 70 -7.76 2.89 -12.46
C VAL A 70 -7.43 3.04 -10.98
N ILE A 71 -6.90 1.99 -10.38
CA ILE A 71 -6.40 1.98 -9.01
C ILE A 71 -4.88 1.91 -9.06
N VAL A 72 -4.19 2.93 -8.55
CA VAL A 72 -2.73 2.91 -8.40
C VAL A 72 -2.38 2.44 -7.00
N VAL A 73 -1.55 1.41 -6.91
CA VAL A 73 -1.06 0.85 -5.65
C VAL A 73 0.44 1.00 -5.53
N ASP A 74 0.96 0.95 -4.32
CA ASP A 74 2.40 0.95 -4.09
C ASP A 74 3.05 -0.44 -4.34
N ASP A 75 4.38 -0.46 -4.31
CA ASP A 75 5.18 -1.64 -4.66
C ASP A 75 5.46 -2.58 -3.49
N PHE A 76 6.12 -3.70 -3.80
CA PHE A 76 6.39 -4.75 -2.83
C PHE A 76 7.30 -4.33 -1.66
N ARG A 77 7.94 -3.17 -1.76
CA ARG A 77 8.82 -2.63 -0.73
C ARG A 77 8.08 -1.79 0.30
N ARG A 78 6.77 -1.60 0.12
CA ARG A 78 5.91 -0.95 1.11
C ARG A 78 5.17 -1.97 1.97
N PRO A 79 4.99 -1.68 3.27
CA PRO A 79 4.26 -2.55 4.20
C PRO A 79 2.73 -2.39 4.10
N THR A 80 2.23 -1.67 3.10
CA THR A 80 0.81 -1.39 2.92
C THR A 80 0.01 -2.69 2.80
N PRO A 81 -1.09 -2.86 3.56
CA PRO A 81 -1.98 -4.02 3.45
C PRO A 81 -2.85 -3.90 2.18
N VAL A 82 -2.21 -3.92 1.02
CA VAL A 82 -2.79 -3.50 -0.26
C VAL A 82 -4.03 -4.31 -0.68
N GLU A 83 -4.05 -5.63 -0.46
CA GLU A 83 -5.22 -6.46 -0.76
C GLU A 83 -6.47 -5.96 -0.04
N CYS A 84 -6.37 -5.73 1.27
CA CYS A 84 -7.49 -5.25 2.10
C CYS A 84 -8.01 -3.89 1.63
N LEU A 85 -7.09 -2.97 1.32
CA LEU A 85 -7.47 -1.62 0.87
C LEU A 85 -8.04 -1.62 -0.55
N CYS A 86 -7.49 -2.42 -1.46
CA CYS A 86 -8.00 -2.54 -2.82
C CYS A 86 -9.39 -3.17 -2.86
N LEU A 87 -9.65 -4.18 -2.04
CA LEU A 87 -10.99 -4.79 -1.97
C LEU A 87 -12.05 -3.76 -1.56
N GLU A 88 -11.75 -2.90 -0.58
CA GLU A 88 -12.67 -1.83 -0.18
C GLU A 88 -12.93 -0.80 -1.30
N VAL A 89 -11.90 -0.47 -2.09
CA VAL A 89 -12.05 0.43 -3.25
C VAL A 89 -12.88 -0.24 -4.35
N LEU A 90 -12.64 -1.53 -4.62
CA LEU A 90 -13.37 -2.29 -5.63
C LEU A 90 -14.86 -2.39 -5.28
N ASP A 91 -15.19 -2.63 -4.01
CA ASP A 91 -16.59 -2.73 -3.56
C ASP A 91 -17.33 -1.39 -3.74
N GLN A 92 -16.68 -0.25 -3.46
CA GLN A 92 -17.28 1.07 -3.71
C GLN A 92 -17.40 1.41 -5.20
N LEU A 93 -16.44 0.99 -6.02
CA LEU A 93 -16.54 1.16 -7.48
C LEU A 93 -17.70 0.36 -8.05
N GLU A 94 -17.92 -0.86 -7.54
CA GLU A 94 -19.04 -1.71 -7.93
C GLU A 94 -20.38 -1.09 -7.50
N GLU A 95 -20.47 -0.51 -6.29
CA GLU A 95 -21.64 0.28 -5.84
C GLU A 95 -21.93 1.48 -6.77
N ALA A 96 -20.88 2.12 -7.30
CA ALA A 96 -21.02 3.19 -8.28
C ALA A 96 -21.42 2.71 -9.70
N GLY A 97 -21.50 1.40 -9.93
CA GLY A 97 -21.81 0.78 -11.22
C GLY A 97 -20.61 0.53 -12.12
N VAL A 98 -19.38 0.57 -11.58
CA VAL A 98 -18.15 0.20 -12.31
C VAL A 98 -17.80 -1.25 -11.97
N PRO A 99 -18.12 -2.22 -12.85
CA PRO A 99 -17.84 -3.62 -12.57
C PRO A 99 -16.33 -3.89 -12.59
N ARG A 100 -15.87 -4.86 -11.79
CA ARG A 100 -14.43 -5.19 -11.63
C ARG A 100 -13.70 -5.38 -12.96
N GLN A 101 -14.35 -5.98 -13.96
CA GLN A 101 -13.79 -6.22 -15.29
C GLN A 101 -13.45 -4.93 -16.06
N ARG A 102 -13.92 -3.76 -15.60
CA ARG A 102 -13.58 -2.44 -16.12
C ARG A 102 -12.63 -1.66 -15.21
N VAL A 103 -12.02 -2.33 -14.24
CA VAL A 103 -11.01 -1.76 -13.36
C VAL A 103 -9.63 -2.25 -13.77
N THR A 104 -8.69 -1.32 -13.88
CA THR A 104 -7.26 -1.63 -14.05
C THR A 104 -6.53 -1.32 -12.76
N ILE A 105 -5.76 -2.27 -12.23
CA ILE A 105 -4.83 -2.03 -11.13
C ILE A 105 -3.44 -1.77 -11.71
N ILE A 106 -2.80 -0.68 -11.29
CA ILE A 106 -1.42 -0.35 -11.66
C ILE A 106 -0.55 -0.38 -10.40
N THR A 107 0.46 -1.25 -10.37
CA THR A 107 1.51 -1.19 -9.35
C THR A 107 2.50 -0.09 -9.70
N GLY A 108 2.49 1.01 -8.93
CA GLY A 108 3.37 2.17 -9.06
C GLY A 108 4.74 1.96 -8.44
N GLY A 109 5.62 1.24 -9.14
CA GLY A 109 6.99 0.93 -8.69
C GLY A 109 8.00 2.08 -8.77
N GLY A 110 7.65 3.19 -9.44
CA GLY A 110 8.64 4.20 -9.84
C GLY A 110 9.80 3.57 -10.61
N ALA A 111 11.04 3.96 -10.28
CA ALA A 111 12.25 3.41 -10.89
C ALA A 111 12.70 2.06 -10.29
N HIS A 112 11.89 1.41 -9.46
CA HIS A 112 12.27 0.12 -8.88
C HIS A 112 12.18 -1.03 -9.89
N ARG A 113 13.02 -2.05 -9.70
CA ARG A 113 12.94 -3.28 -10.48
C ARG A 113 11.59 -3.98 -10.26
N VAL A 114 10.93 -4.33 -11.35
CA VAL A 114 9.68 -5.09 -11.38
C VAL A 114 9.83 -6.44 -10.65
N GLN A 115 8.87 -6.78 -9.79
CA GLN A 115 8.84 -8.04 -9.01
C GLN A 115 7.46 -8.73 -9.05
N PRO A 116 7.01 -9.27 -10.20
CA PRO A 116 5.61 -9.66 -10.40
C PRO A 116 5.12 -10.72 -9.41
N ARG A 117 5.98 -11.65 -9.00
CA ARG A 117 5.60 -12.70 -8.03
C ARG A 117 5.28 -12.12 -6.64
N LEU A 118 6.06 -11.13 -6.21
CA LEU A 118 5.86 -10.50 -4.90
C LEU A 118 4.64 -9.58 -4.92
N GLU A 119 4.44 -8.84 -6.01
CA GLU A 119 3.26 -7.99 -6.22
C GLU A 119 1.97 -8.81 -6.29
N ARG A 120 1.97 -9.91 -7.05
CA ARG A 120 0.81 -10.80 -7.13
C ARG A 120 0.43 -11.35 -5.76
N ARG A 121 1.43 -11.77 -4.97
CA ARG A 121 1.21 -12.34 -3.63
C ARG A 121 0.55 -11.35 -2.67
N ARG A 122 0.86 -10.06 -2.76
CA ARG A 122 0.30 -9.05 -1.86
C ARG A 122 -1.05 -8.50 -2.30
N LEU A 123 -1.35 -8.54 -3.59
CA LEU A 123 -2.64 -8.10 -4.12
C LEU A 123 -3.70 -9.19 -3.98
N GLY A 124 -3.30 -10.48 -4.05
CA GLY A 124 -4.17 -11.60 -3.70
C GLY A 124 -5.52 -11.55 -4.43
N ALA A 125 -6.60 -11.63 -3.65
CA ALA A 125 -7.97 -11.62 -4.13
C ALA A 125 -8.36 -10.31 -4.84
N ALA A 126 -7.63 -9.20 -4.64
CA ALA A 126 -7.89 -7.96 -5.38
C ALA A 126 -7.60 -8.09 -6.89
N LEU A 127 -6.88 -9.13 -7.32
CA LEU A 127 -6.65 -9.43 -8.74
C LEU A 127 -7.78 -10.25 -9.37
N GLU A 128 -8.76 -10.71 -8.59
CA GLU A 128 -9.82 -11.57 -9.09
C GLU A 128 -10.91 -10.74 -9.80
N GLY A 129 -11.19 -11.10 -11.05
CA GLY A 129 -12.24 -10.49 -11.86
C GLY A 129 -11.94 -9.07 -12.37
N ILE A 130 -10.75 -8.52 -12.12
CA ILE A 130 -10.35 -7.22 -12.66
C ILE A 130 -10.08 -7.28 -14.16
N GLY A 131 -10.20 -6.14 -14.84
CA GLY A 131 -9.96 -6.04 -16.29
C GLY A 131 -8.50 -6.23 -16.66
N ALA A 132 -7.61 -5.57 -15.92
CA ALA A 132 -6.17 -5.68 -16.15
C ALA A 132 -5.37 -5.40 -14.88
N TRP A 133 -4.18 -6.00 -14.81
CA TRP A 133 -3.16 -5.64 -13.85
C TRP A 133 -1.85 -5.34 -14.57
N VAL A 134 -1.35 -4.12 -14.36
CA VAL A 134 -0.12 -3.59 -14.97
C VAL A 134 0.88 -3.30 -13.86
N ILE A 135 2.14 -3.65 -14.07
CA ILE A 135 3.23 -3.21 -13.20
C ILE A 135 3.99 -2.13 -13.94
N HIS A 136 4.04 -0.93 -13.38
CA HIS A 136 4.76 0.18 -13.99
C HIS A 136 6.26 -0.15 -14.11
N ASP A 137 6.82 0.18 -15.26
CA ASP A 137 8.26 0.16 -15.55
C ASP A 137 8.65 1.53 -16.13
N ALA A 138 9.43 2.29 -15.36
CA ALA A 138 9.88 3.63 -15.75
C ALA A 138 10.77 3.65 -17.01
N PHE A 139 11.29 2.50 -17.43
CA PHE A 139 12.10 2.35 -18.63
C PHE A 139 11.32 1.78 -19.82
N SER A 140 10.02 1.54 -19.65
CA SER A 140 9.16 1.04 -20.73
C SER A 140 8.94 2.10 -21.80
N PRO A 141 8.91 1.73 -23.09
CA PRO A 141 8.52 2.64 -24.17
C PRO A 141 7.04 3.08 -24.09
N GLU A 142 6.23 2.48 -23.22
CA GLU A 142 4.82 2.86 -23.00
C GLU A 142 4.65 4.09 -22.10
N VAL A 143 5.73 4.50 -21.40
CA VAL A 143 5.76 5.72 -20.59
C VAL A 143 5.77 6.95 -21.51
N CYS A 144 4.96 7.97 -21.20
CA CYS A 144 4.70 9.06 -22.13
C CYS A 144 4.77 10.44 -21.47
N TYR A 145 5.42 11.39 -22.14
CA TYR A 145 5.52 12.75 -21.64
C TYR A 145 4.15 13.41 -21.49
N VAL A 146 3.86 13.91 -20.28
CA VAL A 146 2.58 14.59 -19.95
C VAL A 146 2.74 16.08 -19.62
N GLY A 147 3.97 16.59 -19.51
CA GLY A 147 4.21 18.02 -19.30
C GLY A 147 5.46 18.32 -18.48
N LEU A 148 5.58 19.58 -18.06
CA LEU A 148 6.64 20.02 -17.15
C LEU A 148 6.07 20.26 -15.75
N THR A 149 6.84 19.93 -14.73
CA THR A 149 6.58 20.45 -13.38
C THR A 149 6.76 21.97 -13.36
N SER A 150 6.31 22.64 -12.29
CA SER A 150 6.55 24.07 -12.10
C SER A 150 8.04 24.45 -12.02
N GLY A 151 8.92 23.47 -11.77
CA GLY A 151 10.38 23.63 -11.79
C GLY A 151 11.03 23.31 -13.15
N GLY A 152 10.23 23.03 -14.19
CA GLY A 152 10.74 22.71 -15.53
C GLY A 152 11.21 21.27 -15.72
N THR A 153 10.98 20.36 -14.76
CA THR A 153 11.33 18.94 -14.91
C THR A 153 10.30 18.23 -15.78
N PRO A 154 10.70 17.46 -16.80
CA PRO A 154 9.77 16.62 -17.57
C PRO A 154 9.06 15.60 -16.67
N VAL A 155 7.74 15.48 -16.87
CA VAL A 155 6.90 14.43 -16.32
C VAL A 155 6.63 13.43 -17.44
N LEU A 156 7.03 12.19 -17.21
CA LEU A 156 6.91 11.05 -18.11
C LEU A 156 5.89 10.05 -17.55
#